data_AF-A0A7J4P254-F1
#
_entry.id   AF-A0A7J4P254-F1
#
_cell.length_a   1.000
_cell.length_b   1.000
_cell.length_c   1.000
_cell.angle_alpha   90.00
_cell.angle_beta   90.00
_cell.angle_gamma   90.00
#
_symmetry.space_group_name_H-M   'P 1'
#
loop_
_entity.id
_entity.type
_entity.pdbx_description
1 polymer ?
#
loop_
_entity_poly.entity_id
_entity_poly.type
_entity_poly.pdbx_seq_one_letter_code
_entity_poly.pdbx_strand_id
1 'polypeptide(L)'
;MGGRSASSSPPWSLNHGKGSGELFIERTKAECSALKRTVEKALEQVNDQEFFKKPGVESHSIAALVKHVGGTLRSRFTNFLTEEGEKPDRDRENEFNIFEGETRAVLMEKWEDGGGRFFATLDGLKGEDLTRDVQVRWRKQPALEGGSSSRCTPPSTAAR
;
A
#
# COMPACT_ATOMS: atom_id res chain seq x y z
N MET A 1 -14.06 52.11 30.41
CA MET A 1 -12.89 51.42 29.83
C MET A 1 -13.19 49.93 29.81
N GLY A 2 -13.72 49.41 28.70
CA GLY A 2 -14.10 48.00 28.59
C GLY A 2 -13.36 47.37 27.41
N GLY A 3 -12.24 46.71 27.68
CA GLY A 3 -11.49 45.96 26.69
C GLY A 3 -12.15 44.60 26.46
N ARG A 4 -12.58 44.32 25.22
CA ARG A 4 -12.84 42.96 24.76
C ARG A 4 -11.60 42.47 24.03
N SER A 5 -10.89 41.52 24.62
CA SER A 5 -9.94 40.68 23.90
C SER A 5 -10.73 39.53 23.29
N ALA A 6 -10.90 39.54 21.97
CA ALA A 6 -11.33 38.38 21.20
C ALA A 6 -10.10 37.87 20.45
N SER A 7 -9.43 36.86 20.98
CA SER A 7 -8.43 36.11 20.23
C SER A 7 -9.15 35.12 19.32
N SER A 8 -9.51 35.55 18.11
CA SER A 8 -9.85 34.61 17.04
C SER A 8 -8.60 34.33 16.23
N SER A 9 -8.18 33.07 16.19
CA SER A 9 -7.05 32.65 15.36
C SER A 9 -7.33 32.93 13.88
N PRO A 10 -6.33 33.37 13.11
CA PRO A 10 -6.50 33.75 11.71
C PRO A 10 -6.79 32.54 10.80
N PRO A 11 -7.42 32.78 9.63
CA PRO A 11 -7.93 31.73 8.72
C PRO A 11 -6.86 30.82 8.08
N TRP A 12 -5.57 31.12 8.27
CA TRP A 12 -4.45 30.28 7.82
C TRP A 12 -3.92 29.33 8.92
N SER A 13 -4.54 29.31 10.11
CA SER A 13 -4.13 28.42 11.19
C SER A 13 -4.27 26.95 10.78
N LEU A 14 -3.15 26.35 10.41
CA LEU A 14 -3.01 24.90 10.29
C LEU A 14 -3.36 24.28 11.65
N ASN A 15 -4.01 23.11 11.61
CA ASN A 15 -4.55 22.39 12.76
C ASN A 15 -3.53 22.31 13.92
N HIS A 16 -3.61 23.22 14.90
CA HIS A 16 -2.62 23.36 15.99
C HIS A 16 -2.67 22.23 17.04
N GLY A 17 -3.46 21.18 16.81
CA GLY A 17 -3.68 20.09 17.76
C GLY A 17 -3.23 18.69 17.30
N LYS A 18 -2.72 18.53 16.07
CA LYS A 18 -2.25 17.23 15.57
C LYS A 18 -0.73 17.24 15.39
N GLY A 19 -0.08 16.14 15.80
CA GLY A 19 1.33 15.92 15.53
C GLY A 19 1.59 15.76 14.04
N SER A 20 2.85 15.91 13.64
CA SER A 20 3.27 15.74 12.23
C SER A 20 2.98 14.32 11.71
N GLY A 21 3.04 13.32 12.58
CA GLY A 21 2.72 11.93 12.24
C GLY A 21 1.24 11.73 11.93
N GLU A 22 0.35 12.28 12.75
CA GLU A 22 -1.10 12.23 12.49
C GLU A 22 -1.45 12.96 11.17
N LEU A 23 -0.87 14.13 10.94
CA LEU A 23 -1.09 14.86 9.68
C LEU A 23 -0.60 14.08 8.46
N PHE A 24 0.52 13.37 8.59
CA PHE A 24 1.04 12.50 7.54
C PHE A 24 0.07 11.35 7.25
N ILE A 25 -0.38 10.62 8.28
CA ILE A 25 -1.33 9.50 8.14
C ILE A 25 -2.62 9.96 7.46
N GLU A 26 -3.20 11.09 7.90
CA GLU A 26 -4.43 11.63 7.32
C GLU A 26 -4.27 11.99 5.84
N ARG A 27 -3.16 12.64 5.50
CA ARG A 27 -2.87 13.00 4.12
C ARG A 27 -2.66 11.77 3.25
N THR A 28 -1.88 10.80 3.71
CA THR A 28 -1.66 9.53 2.99
C THR A 28 -2.98 8.80 2.78
N LYS A 29 -3.84 8.72 3.79
CA LYS A 29 -5.17 8.12 3.65
C LYS A 29 -6.00 8.83 2.58
N ALA A 30 -6.01 10.16 2.58
CA ALA A 30 -6.77 10.94 1.61
C ALA A 30 -6.25 10.75 0.17
N GLU A 31 -4.93 10.78 -0.02
CA GLU A 31 -4.27 10.59 -1.33
C GLU A 31 -4.50 9.17 -1.86
N CYS A 32 -4.30 8.14 -1.04
CA CYS A 32 -4.54 6.75 -1.44
C CYS A 32 -6.03 6.49 -1.74
N SER A 33 -6.94 7.08 -0.97
CA SER A 33 -8.39 7.00 -1.25
C SER A 33 -8.75 7.65 -2.58
N ALA A 34 -8.14 8.79 -2.90
CA ALA A 34 -8.32 9.44 -4.19
C ALA A 34 -7.78 8.58 -5.33
N LEU A 35 -6.59 7.99 -5.17
CA LEU A 35 -6.00 7.10 -6.17
C LEU A 35 -6.85 5.84 -6.41
N LYS A 36 -7.32 5.16 -5.34
CA LYS A 36 -8.22 4.00 -5.45
C LYS A 36 -9.47 4.34 -6.25
N ARG A 37 -10.13 5.47 -5.95
CA ARG A 37 -11.29 5.96 -6.72
C ARG A 37 -10.98 6.23 -8.19
N THR A 38 -9.82 6.79 -8.48
CA THR A 38 -9.39 7.03 -9.88
C THR A 38 -9.20 5.71 -10.62
N VAL A 39 -8.56 4.73 -9.99
CA VAL A 39 -8.37 3.38 -10.57
C VAL A 39 -9.73 2.72 -10.81
N GLU A 40 -10.64 2.73 -9.84
CA GLU A 40 -11.97 2.13 -9.99
C GLU A 40 -12.78 2.75 -11.11
N LYS A 41 -12.78 4.08 -11.23
CA LYS A 41 -13.39 4.77 -12.36
C LYS A 41 -12.77 4.38 -13.71
N ALA A 42 -11.47 4.08 -13.74
CA ALA A 42 -10.83 3.57 -14.95
C ALA A 42 -11.26 2.12 -15.23
N LEU A 43 -11.42 1.28 -14.20
CA LEU A 43 -11.92 -0.09 -14.35
C LEU A 43 -13.38 -0.13 -14.82
N GLU A 44 -14.22 0.83 -14.42
CA GLU A 44 -15.60 0.97 -14.90
C GLU A 44 -15.69 1.25 -16.41
N GLN A 45 -14.65 1.83 -17.01
CA GLN A 45 -14.63 2.20 -18.43
C GLN A 45 -14.31 1.03 -19.37
N VAL A 46 -13.86 -0.11 -18.84
CA VAL A 46 -13.50 -1.29 -19.64
C VAL A 46 -14.51 -2.42 -19.43
N ASN A 47 -14.75 -3.16 -20.51
CA ASN A 47 -15.55 -4.39 -20.43
C ASN A 47 -14.68 -5.58 -19.99
N ASP A 48 -15.33 -6.72 -19.72
CA ASP A 48 -14.63 -7.90 -19.22
C ASP A 48 -13.60 -8.46 -20.22
N GLN A 49 -13.85 -8.40 -21.54
CA GLN A 49 -12.87 -8.85 -22.52
C GLN A 49 -11.60 -7.99 -22.46
N GLU A 50 -11.72 -6.67 -22.35
CA GLU A 50 -10.60 -5.74 -22.21
C GLU A 50 -9.88 -5.90 -20.87
N PHE A 51 -10.64 -6.13 -19.80
CA PHE A 51 -10.11 -6.36 -18.46
C PHE A 51 -9.16 -7.57 -18.40
N PHE A 52 -9.51 -8.66 -19.11
CA PHE A 52 -8.69 -9.87 -19.17
C PHE A 52 -7.65 -9.88 -20.30
N LYS A 53 -7.75 -8.95 -21.26
CA LYS A 53 -6.85 -8.90 -22.43
C LYS A 53 -5.42 -8.51 -22.03
N LYS A 54 -4.43 -9.23 -22.54
CA LYS A 54 -3.02 -8.80 -22.53
C LYS A 54 -2.77 -7.94 -23.78
N PRO A 55 -2.32 -6.68 -23.65
CA PRO A 55 -2.11 -5.80 -24.80
C PRO A 55 -0.86 -6.16 -25.61
N GLY A 56 0.06 -6.94 -25.02
CA GLY A 56 1.27 -7.45 -25.67
C GLY A 56 1.79 -8.70 -24.95
N VAL A 57 2.76 -9.39 -25.56
CA VAL A 57 3.32 -10.66 -25.06
C VAL A 57 3.90 -10.49 -23.66
N GLU A 58 4.68 -9.43 -23.46
CA GLU A 58 5.36 -9.09 -22.21
C GLU A 58 4.51 -8.18 -21.30
N SER A 59 3.25 -7.91 -21.65
CA SER A 59 2.37 -7.03 -20.88
C SER A 59 1.43 -7.81 -19.97
N HIS A 60 1.14 -7.27 -18.79
CA HIS A 60 0.09 -7.79 -17.93
C HIS A 60 -1.28 -7.29 -18.36
N SER A 61 -2.32 -8.10 -18.14
CA SER A 61 -3.70 -7.65 -18.27
C SER A 61 -4.08 -6.78 -17.06
N ILE A 62 -5.17 -6.02 -17.20
CA ILE A 62 -5.73 -5.24 -16.08
C ILE A 62 -6.11 -6.18 -14.93
N ALA A 63 -6.72 -7.33 -15.24
CA ALA A 63 -7.05 -8.38 -14.29
C ALA A 63 -5.85 -8.82 -13.43
N ALA A 64 -4.70 -9.06 -14.07
CA ALA A 64 -3.47 -9.47 -13.38
C ALA A 64 -2.94 -8.35 -12.47
N LEU A 65 -3.02 -7.10 -12.90
CA LEU A 65 -2.61 -5.95 -12.08
C LEU A 65 -3.53 -5.76 -10.86
N VAL A 66 -4.85 -5.87 -11.04
CA VAL A 66 -5.83 -5.80 -9.94
C VAL A 66 -5.57 -6.91 -8.93
N LYS A 67 -5.37 -8.15 -9.40
CA LYS A 67 -5.00 -9.30 -8.57
C LYS A 67 -3.73 -9.04 -7.77
N HIS A 68 -2.68 -8.56 -8.43
CA HIS A 68 -1.38 -8.28 -7.81
C HIS A 68 -1.44 -7.19 -6.75
N VAL A 69 -2.13 -6.07 -7.03
CA VAL A 69 -2.26 -4.97 -6.08
C VAL A 69 -3.10 -5.39 -4.88
N GLY A 70 -4.23 -6.06 -5.10
CA GLY A 70 -5.06 -6.61 -4.01
C GLY A 70 -4.27 -7.57 -3.13
N GLY A 71 -3.54 -8.53 -3.71
CA GLY A 71 -2.67 -9.45 -2.99
C GLY A 71 -1.54 -8.76 -2.21
N THR A 72 -0.92 -7.74 -2.81
CA THR A 72 0.12 -6.93 -2.16
C THR A 72 -0.42 -6.17 -0.96
N LEU A 73 -1.59 -5.52 -1.10
CA LEU A 73 -2.21 -4.78 -0.01
C LEU A 73 -2.64 -5.73 1.12
N ARG A 74 -3.26 -6.87 0.78
CA ARG A 74 -3.63 -7.92 1.76
C ARG A 74 -2.41 -8.36 2.56
N SER A 75 -1.34 -8.76 1.87
CA SER A 75 -0.16 -9.35 2.50
C SER A 75 0.55 -8.33 3.38
N ARG A 76 0.85 -7.15 2.84
CA ARG A 76 1.67 -6.15 3.55
C ARG A 76 0.97 -5.56 4.74
N PHE A 77 -0.35 -5.38 4.68
CA PHE A 77 -1.09 -4.66 5.70
C PHE A 77 -1.89 -5.56 6.64
N THR A 78 -1.80 -6.89 6.50
CA THR A 78 -2.27 -7.79 7.56
C THR A 78 -1.23 -7.83 8.67
N ASN A 79 -1.63 -7.50 9.91
CA ASN A 79 -0.78 -7.52 11.10
C ASN A 79 0.51 -6.68 10.93
N PHE A 80 0.39 -5.50 10.30
CA PHE A 80 1.48 -4.66 9.78
C PHE A 80 2.62 -4.37 10.76
N LEU A 81 2.30 -4.07 12.03
CA LEU A 81 3.29 -3.71 13.04
C LEU A 81 3.89 -4.92 13.78
N THR A 82 3.35 -6.13 13.57
CA THR A 82 3.61 -7.29 14.44
C THR A 82 4.14 -8.50 13.70
N GLU A 83 3.97 -8.56 12.38
CA GLU A 83 4.38 -9.70 11.56
C GLU A 83 5.15 -9.25 10.32
N GLU A 84 5.80 -10.21 9.67
CA GLU A 84 6.42 -9.99 8.37
C GLU A 84 5.38 -9.56 7.33
N GLY A 85 5.74 -8.56 6.51
CA GLY A 85 4.84 -8.01 5.47
C GLY A 85 4.59 -8.94 4.26
N GLU A 86 5.36 -10.02 4.10
CA GLU A 86 5.05 -11.07 3.12
C GLU A 86 4.42 -12.25 3.84
N LYS A 87 3.14 -12.54 3.57
CA LYS A 87 2.45 -13.66 4.22
C LYS A 87 2.80 -14.98 3.52
N PRO A 88 2.98 -16.09 4.27
CA PRO A 88 3.36 -17.38 3.68
C PRO A 88 2.38 -17.92 2.64
N ASP A 89 1.11 -17.51 2.73
CA ASP A 89 0.04 -17.88 1.80
C ASP A 89 -0.02 -16.97 0.55
N ARG A 90 0.92 -16.02 0.40
CA ARG A 90 1.03 -15.19 -0.80
C ARG A 90 1.92 -15.85 -1.83
N ASP A 91 1.35 -16.07 -3.02
CA ASP A 91 2.08 -16.50 -4.20
C ASP A 91 2.21 -15.33 -5.19
N ARG A 92 3.28 -14.55 -5.03
CA ARG A 92 3.56 -13.37 -5.86
C ARG A 92 3.76 -13.73 -7.33
N GLU A 93 4.37 -14.87 -7.62
CA GLU A 93 4.69 -15.27 -9.00
C GLU A 93 3.40 -15.57 -9.76
N ASN A 94 2.45 -16.24 -9.10
CA ASN A 94 1.16 -16.59 -9.70
C ASN A 94 0.11 -15.46 -9.67
N GLU A 95 0.38 -14.32 -9.04
CA GLU A 95 -0.49 -13.13 -9.11
C GLU A 95 -0.63 -12.57 -10.53
N PHE A 96 0.34 -12.83 -11.41
CA PHE A 96 0.32 -12.36 -12.80
C PHE A 96 -0.36 -13.35 -13.77
N ASN A 97 -0.74 -14.52 -13.27
CA ASN A 97 -1.47 -15.54 -14.01
C ASN A 97 -2.95 -15.47 -13.64
N ILE A 98 -3.83 -15.55 -14.65
CA ILE A 98 -5.28 -15.65 -14.45
C ILE A 98 -5.66 -17.11 -14.59
N PHE A 99 -6.22 -17.68 -13.53
CA PHE A 99 -6.63 -19.08 -13.49
C PHE A 99 -8.11 -19.26 -13.82
N GLU A 100 -8.49 -20.49 -14.16
CA GLU A 100 -9.89 -20.85 -14.36
C GLU A 100 -10.71 -20.55 -13.10
N GLY A 101 -11.88 -19.93 -13.29
CA GLY A 101 -12.75 -19.48 -12.21
C GLY A 101 -12.43 -18.09 -11.64
N GLU A 102 -11.32 -17.45 -12.02
CA GLU A 102 -11.04 -16.06 -11.63
C GLU A 102 -11.83 -15.07 -12.48
N THR A 103 -13.09 -14.87 -12.10
CA THR A 103 -13.97 -13.86 -12.71
C THR A 103 -13.60 -12.46 -12.24
N ARG A 104 -14.08 -11.44 -12.98
CA ARG A 104 -13.88 -10.03 -12.59
C ARG A 104 -14.39 -9.76 -11.18
N ALA A 105 -15.56 -10.31 -10.83
CA ALA A 105 -16.13 -10.17 -9.49
C ALA A 105 -15.20 -10.71 -8.39
N VAL A 106 -14.63 -11.91 -8.59
CA VAL A 106 -13.68 -12.51 -7.65
C VAL A 106 -12.41 -11.66 -7.51
N LEU A 107 -11.89 -11.12 -8.61
CA LEU A 107 -10.70 -10.28 -8.58
C LEU A 107 -10.97 -8.93 -7.90
N MET A 108 -12.16 -8.35 -8.12
CA MET A 108 -12.58 -7.13 -7.44
C MET A 108 -12.83 -7.35 -5.94
N GLU A 109 -13.34 -8.50 -5.53
CA GLU A 109 -13.45 -8.86 -4.11
C GLU A 109 -12.08 -8.90 -3.43
N LYS A 110 -11.07 -9.52 -4.07
CA LYS A 110 -9.68 -9.52 -3.58
C LYS A 110 -9.08 -8.11 -3.51
N TRP A 111 -9.40 -7.25 -4.49
CA TRP A 111 -9.01 -5.85 -4.48
C TRP A 111 -9.61 -5.08 -3.29
N GLU A 112 -10.91 -5.28 -3.03
CA GLU A 112 -11.59 -4.65 -1.88
C GLU A 112 -11.09 -5.18 -0.54
N ASP A 113 -10.86 -6.49 -0.38
CA ASP A 113 -10.29 -7.06 0.85
C ASP A 113 -8.89 -6.48 1.13
N GLY A 114 -8.02 -6.46 0.12
CA GLY A 114 -6.68 -5.87 0.25
C GLY A 114 -6.74 -4.38 0.59
N GLY A 115 -7.56 -3.61 -0.12
CA GLY A 115 -7.76 -2.18 0.14
C GLY A 115 -8.35 -1.92 1.53
N GLY A 116 -9.32 -2.73 1.96
CA GLY A 116 -9.94 -2.64 3.28
C GLY A 116 -8.93 -2.83 4.40
N ARG A 117 -8.06 -3.85 4.31
CA ARG A 117 -6.97 -4.08 5.28
C ARG A 117 -5.99 -2.93 5.34
N PHE A 118 -5.63 -2.37 4.18
CA PHE A 118 -4.75 -1.21 4.10
C PHE A 118 -5.34 0.00 4.83
N PHE A 119 -6.59 0.38 4.54
CA PHE A 119 -7.22 1.52 5.19
C PHE A 119 -7.50 1.29 6.67
N ALA A 120 -7.92 0.08 7.06
CA ALA A 120 -8.09 -0.28 8.46
C ALA A 120 -6.76 -0.18 9.24
N THR A 121 -5.64 -0.53 8.59
CA THR A 121 -4.31 -0.35 9.18
C THR A 121 -4.02 1.13 9.39
N LEU A 122 -4.16 1.97 8.35
CA LEU A 122 -3.93 3.41 8.47
C LEU A 122 -4.80 4.06 9.55
N ASP A 123 -6.05 3.61 9.71
CA ASP A 123 -6.97 4.09 10.75
C ASP A 123 -6.55 3.69 12.17
N GLY A 124 -5.79 2.60 12.32
CA GLY A 124 -5.26 2.15 13.59
C GLY A 124 -3.88 2.73 13.96
N LEU A 125 -3.16 3.34 13.00
CA LEU A 125 -1.83 3.90 13.25
C LEU A 125 -1.90 5.20 14.05
N LYS A 126 -0.91 5.38 14.92
CA LYS A 126 -0.63 6.65 15.59
C LYS A 126 0.65 7.28 15.06
N GLY A 127 0.88 8.56 15.32
CA GLY A 127 2.09 9.25 14.89
C GLY A 127 3.37 8.57 15.40
N GLU A 128 3.34 7.98 16.60
CA GLU A 128 4.49 7.27 17.17
C GLU A 128 4.79 5.94 16.46
N ASP A 129 3.81 5.33 15.79
CA ASP A 129 4.02 4.05 15.09
C ASP A 129 4.82 4.24 13.79
N LEU A 130 4.88 5.46 13.25
CA LEU A 130 5.57 5.77 11.99
C LEU A 130 7.09 5.62 12.04
N THR A 131 7.67 5.58 13.24
CA THR A 131 9.12 5.42 13.46
C THR A 131 9.50 4.02 13.92
N ARG A 132 8.53 3.10 14.01
CA ARG A 132 8.78 1.72 14.40
C ARG A 132 9.38 0.94 13.24
N ASP A 133 10.33 0.06 13.57
CA ASP A 133 10.83 -0.91 12.63
C ASP A 133 9.75 -1.95 12.31
N VAL A 134 9.48 -2.12 11.02
CA VAL A 134 8.59 -3.17 10.50
C VAL A 134 9.41 -4.19 9.73
N GLN A 135 9.13 -5.48 9.93
CA GLN A 135 9.82 -6.54 9.21
C GLN A 135 9.23 -6.67 7.80
N VAL A 136 10.01 -6.29 6.80
CA VAL A 136 9.70 -6.53 5.39
C VAL A 136 10.65 -7.60 4.88
N ARG A 137 10.12 -8.58 4.14
CA ARG A 137 10.84 -9.78 3.68
C ARG A 137 12.31 -9.53 3.34
N TRP A 138 13.20 -10.24 4.05
CA TRP A 138 14.61 -10.38 3.69
C TRP A 138 14.78 -11.59 2.78
N ARG A 139 14.93 -11.39 1.46
CA ARG A 139 15.20 -12.51 0.54
C ARG A 139 16.68 -12.89 0.59
N LYS A 140 17.02 -14.05 1.17
CA LYS A 140 18.29 -14.73 0.86
C LYS A 140 18.18 -15.30 -0.56
N GLN A 141 19.10 -14.91 -1.44
CA GLN A 141 19.20 -15.42 -2.80
C GLN A 141 20.61 -15.96 -3.06
N PRO A 142 20.79 -16.96 -3.93
CA PRO A 142 22.11 -17.47 -4.30
C PRO A 142 22.98 -16.34 -4.87
N ALA A 143 24.27 -16.35 -4.54
CA ALA A 143 25.21 -15.29 -4.92
C ALA A 143 25.26 -15.03 -6.44
N LEU A 144 24.97 -16.06 -7.25
CA LEU A 144 24.95 -15.97 -8.72
C LEU A 144 23.86 -15.03 -9.25
N GLU A 145 22.72 -14.92 -8.57
CA GLU A 145 21.58 -14.09 -9.01
C GLU A 145 21.61 -12.67 -8.42
N GLY A 146 22.40 -12.44 -7.36
CA GLY A 146 22.47 -11.17 -6.64
C GLY A 146 23.29 -10.06 -7.30
N GLY A 147 23.90 -10.30 -8.47
CA GLY A 147 24.87 -9.40 -9.10
C GLY A 147 24.31 -8.20 -9.89
N SER A 148 23.01 -8.12 -10.18
CA SER A 148 22.47 -7.14 -11.13
C SER A 148 21.68 -5.97 -10.53
N SER A 149 21.50 -5.89 -9.21
CA SER A 149 20.76 -4.77 -8.60
C SER A 149 21.49 -4.16 -7.39
N SER A 150 22.08 -2.99 -7.66
CA SER A 150 22.42 -1.89 -6.77
C SER A 150 22.82 -2.20 -5.31
N ARG A 151 24.12 -2.10 -5.07
CA ARG A 151 24.82 -2.01 -3.78
C ARG A 151 24.11 -1.10 -2.76
N CYS A 152 23.73 -1.67 -1.62
CA CYS A 152 23.73 -0.99 -0.33
C CYS A 152 24.20 -1.99 0.73
N THR A 153 25.46 -1.92 1.12
CA THR A 153 26.01 -2.63 2.28
C THR A 153 25.87 -1.73 3.51
N PRO A 154 25.23 -2.16 4.62
CA PRO A 154 25.31 -1.42 5.88
C PRO A 154 26.72 -1.58 6.50
N PRO A 155 27.22 -0.58 7.25
CA PRO A 155 28.49 -0.69 7.94
C PRO A 155 28.41 -1.68 9.11
N SER A 156 29.36 -2.61 9.15
CA SER A 156 29.56 -3.55 10.25
C SER A 156 30.03 -2.80 11.50
N THR A 157 29.29 -2.89 12.61
CA THR A 157 29.79 -2.53 13.94
C THR A 157 30.70 -3.66 14.42
N ALA A 158 32.01 -3.51 14.20
CA ALA A 158 33.00 -4.34 14.84
C ALA A 158 33.12 -3.93 16.32
N ALA A 159 32.94 -4.91 17.19
CA ALA A 159 33.23 -4.83 18.61
C ALA A 159 34.68 -4.43 18.87
N ARG A 160 34.88 -3.56 19.87
CA ARG A 160 36.03 -3.60 20.78
C ARG A 160 35.68 -2.95 22.11
#